data_AF-A0A8T3P547-F1
#
_entry.id   AF-A0A8T3P547-F1
#
_cell.length_a   1.000
_cell.length_b   1.000
_cell.length_c   1.000
_cell.angle_alpha   90.00
_cell.angle_beta   90.00
_cell.angle_gamma   90.00
#
_symmetry.space_group_name_H-M   'P 1'
#
loop_
_entity.id
_entity.type
_entity.pdbx_description
1 polymer ?
#
loop_
_entity_poly.entity_id
_entity_poly.type
_entity_poly.pdbx_seq_one_letter_code
_entity_poly.pdbx_strand_id
1 'polypeptide(L)'
;MAYSYTEKKRIRRDFGKRPQILEVPYMLEIQLASYRQFLQSEKAPDQRDAAGLHSAFSSVFPITSYSGNVQLAYVNYRLGTPVFDVRECQ
;
A
#
# COMPACT_ATOMS: atom_id res chain seq x y z
N MET A 1 -19.22 -17.78 -22.52
CA MET A 1 -19.02 -17.26 -21.15
C MET A 1 -20.14 -17.79 -20.28
N ALA A 2 -19.81 -18.52 -19.22
CA ALA A 2 -20.82 -18.97 -18.26
C ALA A 2 -21.20 -17.79 -17.37
N TYR A 3 -22.48 -17.42 -17.37
CA TYR A 3 -22.99 -16.38 -16.47
C TYR A 3 -22.82 -16.80 -15.01
N SER A 4 -22.42 -15.85 -14.16
CA SER A 4 -22.48 -16.01 -12.71
C SER A 4 -23.92 -16.16 -12.22
N TYR A 5 -24.10 -16.67 -11.00
CA TYR A 5 -25.42 -16.89 -10.40
C TYR A 5 -26.25 -15.60 -10.34
N THR A 6 -25.63 -14.45 -10.06
CA THR A 6 -26.30 -13.15 -9.96
C THR A 6 -26.65 -12.59 -11.34
N GLU A 7 -25.80 -12.78 -12.35
CA GLU A 7 -26.07 -12.33 -13.73
C GLU A 7 -27.24 -13.09 -14.37
N LYS A 8 -27.40 -14.39 -14.05
CA LYS A 8 -28.54 -15.19 -14.52
C LYS A 8 -29.89 -14.64 -14.05
N LYS A 9 -29.95 -13.98 -12.89
CA LYS A 9 -31.20 -13.41 -12.35
C LYS A 9 -31.70 -12.20 -13.16
N ARG A 10 -30.80 -11.43 -13.78
CA ARG A 10 -31.16 -10.28 -14.62
C ARG A 10 -30.11 -10.04 -15.70
N ILE A 11 -30.37 -10.56 -16.88
CA ILE A 11 -29.47 -10.44 -18.03
C ILE A 11 -29.55 -9.01 -18.58
N ARG A 12 -28.40 -8.32 -18.63
CA ARG A 12 -28.24 -7.04 -19.32
C ARG A 12 -27.76 -7.30 -20.75
N ARG A 13 -28.54 -6.87 -21.75
CA ARG A 13 -28.15 -6.97 -23.15
C ARG A 13 -27.14 -5.86 -23.50
N ASP A 14 -26.01 -6.25 -24.08
CA ASP A 14 -24.97 -5.35 -24.58
C ASP A 14 -25.11 -5.19 -26.11
N PHE A 15 -24.89 -3.98 -26.62
CA PHE A 15 -24.92 -3.63 -28.05
C PHE A 15 -23.54 -3.25 -28.60
N GLY A 16 -22.49 -3.34 -27.78
CA GLY A 16 -21.11 -3.12 -28.17
C GLY A 16 -20.69 -4.09 -29.27
N LYS A 17 -20.17 -3.55 -30.37
CA LYS A 17 -19.72 -4.34 -31.53
C LYS A 17 -18.27 -4.82 -31.41
N ARG A 18 -17.50 -4.20 -30.52
CA ARG A 18 -16.07 -4.49 -30.31
C ARG A 18 -15.92 -5.36 -29.05
N PRO A 19 -15.15 -6.45 -29.11
CA PRO A 19 -14.85 -7.21 -27.92
C PRO A 19 -13.96 -6.41 -26.98
N GLN A 20 -14.15 -6.60 -25.68
CA GLN A 20 -13.24 -6.09 -24.67
C GLN A 20 -11.94 -6.91 -24.71
N ILE A 21 -10.84 -6.25 -25.06
CA ILE A 21 -9.52 -6.91 -25.18
C ILE A 21 -8.83 -7.03 -23.81
N LEU A 22 -9.03 -6.03 -22.95
CA LEU A 22 -8.47 -5.95 -21.61
C LEU A 22 -9.58 -5.78 -20.59
N GLU A 23 -9.52 -6.52 -19.50
CA GLU A 23 -10.44 -6.38 -18.39
C GLU A 23 -10.26 -5.03 -17.70
N VAL A 24 -11.33 -4.56 -17.04
CA VAL A 24 -11.27 -3.33 -16.27
C VAL A 24 -10.41 -3.60 -15.04
N PRO A 25 -9.35 -2.81 -14.81
CA PRO A 25 -8.49 -3.01 -13.65
C PRO A 25 -9.24 -2.67 -12.36
N TYR A 26 -8.68 -3.12 -11.23
CA TYR A 26 -9.19 -2.74 -9.92
C TYR A 26 -9.03 -1.22 -9.70
N MET A 27 -10.14 -0.49 -9.68
CA MET A 27 -10.11 0.98 -9.73
C MET A 27 -9.52 1.64 -8.47
N LEU A 28 -9.43 0.91 -7.37
CA LEU A 28 -8.83 1.40 -6.12
C LEU A 28 -7.36 0.99 -5.97
N GLU A 29 -6.77 0.33 -6.98
CA GLU A 29 -5.41 -0.19 -6.90
C GLU A 29 -4.39 0.91 -6.63
N ILE A 30 -4.55 2.08 -7.24
CA ILE A 30 -3.63 3.21 -7.06
C ILE A 30 -3.52 3.61 -5.57
N GLN A 31 -4.66 3.69 -4.88
CA GLN A 31 -4.71 4.09 -3.49
C GLN A 31 -4.05 3.04 -2.59
N LEU A 32 -4.40 1.76 -2.81
CA LEU A 32 -3.85 0.66 -2.04
C LEU A 32 -2.34 0.47 -2.30
N ALA A 33 -1.93 0.48 -3.57
CA ALA A 33 -0.54 0.29 -3.97
C ALA A 33 0.36 1.41 -3.44
N SER A 34 -0.09 2.68 -3.54
CA SER A 34 0.64 3.82 -3.01
C SER A 34 0.88 3.70 -1.50
N TYR A 35 -0.17 3.37 -0.73
CA TYR A 35 -0.06 3.23 0.71
C TYR A 35 0.79 2.02 1.12
N ARG A 36 0.66 0.89 0.43
CA ARG A 36 1.52 -0.29 0.62
C ARG A 36 2.98 0.02 0.34
N GLN A 37 3.28 0.75 -0.73
CA GLN A 37 4.65 1.16 -1.06
C GLN A 37 5.23 2.11 0.00
N PHE A 38 4.41 3.00 0.55
CA PHE A 38 4.84 3.91 1.61
C PHE A 38 5.19 3.17 2.91
N LEU A 39 4.37 2.19 3.29
CA LEU A 39 4.51 1.43 4.55
C LEU A 39 5.48 0.26 4.47
N GLN A 40 5.57 -0.40 3.32
CA GLN A 40 6.33 -1.64 3.10
C GLN A 40 6.05 -2.73 4.15
N SER A 41 4.78 -2.89 4.53
CA SER A 41 4.36 -3.77 5.64
C SER A 41 4.66 -5.25 5.42
N GLU A 42 4.73 -5.69 4.17
CA GLU A 42 4.98 -7.10 3.81
C GLU A 42 6.48 -7.43 3.67
N LYS A 43 7.37 -6.43 3.74
CA LYS A 43 8.81 -6.61 3.62
C LYS A 43 9.46 -6.68 5.00
N ALA A 44 10.33 -7.68 5.18
CA ALA A 44 11.21 -7.76 6.34
C ALA A 44 12.08 -6.48 6.43
N PRO A 45 12.43 -6.00 7.64
CA PRO A 45 13.16 -4.74 7.81
C PRO A 45 14.41 -4.59 6.93
N ASP A 46 15.15 -5.68 6.75
CA ASP A 46 16.42 -5.71 6.00
C ASP A 46 16.23 -5.77 4.47
N GLN A 47 15.01 -6.04 4.00
CA GLN A 47 14.66 -6.16 2.58
C GLN A 47 13.80 -4.99 2.09
N ARG A 48 13.66 -3.93 2.90
CA ARG A 48 12.90 -2.73 2.52
C ARG A 48 13.66 -1.92 1.50
N ASP A 49 12.92 -1.40 0.52
CA ASP A 49 13.47 -0.49 -0.47
C ASP A 49 13.66 0.89 0.14
N ALA A 50 14.50 1.72 -0.48
CA ALA A 50 14.63 3.13 -0.17
C ALA A 50 13.40 3.94 -0.65
N ALA A 51 12.22 3.64 -0.08
CA ALA A 51 10.95 4.27 -0.37
C ALA A 51 10.14 4.53 0.91
N GLY A 52 9.22 5.49 0.85
CA GLY A 52 8.28 5.80 1.93
C GLY A 52 8.97 6.11 3.26
N LEU A 53 8.53 5.45 4.33
CA LEU A 53 9.08 5.65 5.68
C LEU A 53 10.57 5.34 5.76
N HIS A 54 11.02 4.24 5.13
CA HIS A 54 12.44 3.85 5.15
C HIS A 54 13.31 4.93 4.51
N SER A 55 12.90 5.48 3.36
CA SER A 55 13.62 6.57 2.70
C SER A 55 13.66 7.83 3.56
N ALA A 56 12.56 8.19 4.22
CA ALA A 56 12.48 9.39 5.04
C ALA A 56 13.45 9.29 6.22
N PHE A 57 13.46 8.17 6.95
CA PHE A 57 14.41 7.97 8.04
C PHE A 57 15.86 7.94 7.54
N SER A 58 16.16 7.20 6.48
CA SER A 58 17.52 7.13 5.93
C SER A 58 18.02 8.47 5.36
N SER A 59 17.13 9.39 5.00
CA SER A 59 17.53 10.75 4.56
C SER A 59 17.86 11.71 5.69
N VAL A 60 17.27 11.51 6.88
CA VAL A 60 17.44 12.38 8.04
C VAL A 60 18.55 11.90 8.96
N PHE A 61 18.74 10.58 9.04
CA PHE A 61 19.75 9.96 9.86
C PHE A 61 21.03 9.67 9.06
N PRO A 62 22.22 9.70 9.70
CA PRO A 62 22.43 9.92 11.14
C PRO A 62 22.39 11.41 11.54
N ILE A 63 21.87 11.68 12.75
CA ILE A 63 21.88 13.02 13.35
C ILE A 63 23.04 13.10 14.33
N THR A 64 23.95 14.04 14.12
CA THR A 64 25.12 14.26 14.98
C THR A 64 24.91 15.48 15.88
N SER A 65 25.34 15.41 17.15
CA SER A 65 25.29 16.56 18.06
C SER A 65 26.20 17.68 17.57
N TYR A 66 25.89 18.92 17.93
CA TYR A 66 26.74 20.08 17.59
C TYR A 66 28.19 19.92 18.09
N SER A 67 28.36 19.27 19.25
CA SER A 67 29.66 18.95 19.84
C SER A 67 30.41 17.79 19.17
N GLY A 68 29.78 17.07 18.24
CA GLY A 68 30.36 15.91 17.55
C GLY A 68 30.50 14.64 18.38
N ASN A 69 30.20 14.68 19.68
CA ASN A 69 30.45 13.58 20.61
C ASN A 69 29.36 12.50 20.61
N VAL A 70 28.20 12.76 19.99
CA VAL A 70 27.07 11.83 19.96
C VAL A 70 26.48 11.77 18.56
N GLN A 71 26.16 10.55 18.12
CA GLN A 71 25.45 10.30 16.86
C GLN A 71 24.25 9.40 17.12
N LEU A 72 23.08 9.80 16.62
CA LEU A 72 21.88 8.97 16.60
C LEU A 72 21.77 8.32 15.22
N ALA A 73 21.62 7.00 15.21
CA ALA A 73 21.47 6.21 13.98
C ALA A 73 20.09 5.56 13.92
N TYR A 74 19.54 5.52 12.70
CA TYR A 74 18.34 4.76 12.41
C TYR A 74 18.73 3.30 12.10
N VAL A 75 18.01 2.35 12.72
CA VAL A 75 18.22 0.90 12.51
C VAL A 75 17.04 0.32 11.74
N ASN A 76 15.83 0.38 12.31
CA ASN A 76 14.61 -0.11 11.67
C ASN A 76 13.36 0.56 12.25
N TYR A 77 12.20 0.30 11.63
CA TYR A 77 10.88 0.65 12.18
C TYR A 77 9.94 -0.57 12.17
N ARG A 78 8.93 -0.53 13.03
CA ARG A 78 7.82 -1.48 13.04
C ARG A 78 6.49 -0.73 13.03
N LEU A 79 5.49 -1.30 12.36
CA LEU A 79 4.12 -0.80 12.38
C LEU A 79 3.38 -1.56 13.48
N GLY A 80 2.85 -0.83 14.45
CA GLY A 80 1.99 -1.41 15.50
C GLY A 80 0.62 -1.76 14.96
N THR A 81 -0.07 -2.66 15.65
CA THR A 81 -1.50 -2.90 15.40
C THR A 81 -2.31 -1.75 15.99
N PRO A 82 -3.30 -1.21 15.25
CA PRO A 82 -4.20 -0.21 15.81
C PRO A 82 -4.98 -0.80 16.98
N VAL A 83 -5.21 0.02 18.02
CA VAL A 83 -5.92 -0.40 19.24
C VAL A 83 -7.41 -0.62 18.99
N PHE A 84 -7.97 0.14 18.05
CA PHE A 84 -9.37 0.13 17.69
C PHE A 84 -9.54 -0.20 16.22
N ASP A 85 -10.66 -0.82 15.87
CA ASP A 85 -11.02 -1.05 14.48
C ASP A 85 -11.66 0.18 13.83
N VAL A 86 -11.95 0.08 12.53
CA VAL A 86 -12.50 1.21 11.76
C VAL A 86 -13.90 1.61 12.23
N ARG A 87 -14.71 0.68 12.75
CA ARG A 87 -16.08 0.96 13.19
C ARG A 87 -16.09 1.64 14.56
N GLU A 88 -15.19 1.23 15.44
CA GLU A 88 -15.00 1.85 16.76
C GLU A 88 -14.47 3.28 16.68
N CYS A 89 -13.75 3.63 15.60
CA CYS A 89 -13.21 4.98 15.38
C CYS A 89 -14.18 5.98 14.74
N GLN A 90 -15.34 5.54 14.22
CA GLN A 90 -16.34 6.38 13.55
C GLN A 90 -17.35 6.97 14.54
#